data_AF-A0A956FIJ1-F1
#
_entry.id   AF-A0A956FIJ1-F1
#
_cell.length_a   1.000
_cell.length_b   1.000
_cell.length_c   1.000
_cell.angle_alpha   90.00
_cell.angle_beta   90.00
_cell.angle_gamma   90.00
#
_symmetry.space_group_name_H-M   'P 1'
#
loop_
_entity.id
_entity.type
_entity.pdbx_description
1 polymer ?
#
loop_
_entity_poly.entity_id
_entity_poly.type
_entity_poly.pdbx_seq_one_letter_code
_entity_poly.pdbx_strand_id
1 'polypeptide(L)'
;MPITIEKLRLSFSWTEVFASLLDGDLPNAPLAALGLGSATGFEQCFDRARSQSPPPGLTRPWRPESKRGFWRLYLNQELDKVDGKSARRALVPFRSASRPLWIEPVSPRVTKISQEAYLSPFSITYIVTLDIEGELRLDEAVDIAHGLRYDESLYLAGPRLARLDEVADAAFEVLTKDMLGRPPLGGKPPSPFSVATVIRAHGLDPGVPLTDGGPEHRMLHALASWDPGWRNNPQLPPLETRCLLPIHFGSGGRTLYAERDGRVTWFPVLFQPADAKRSVLSAYHRSLLLAALQAERLIGLAKLVAARAGSPWTALDDHARLAAGLLGRLHGGDPSTYRTCSIRARTAVDRASIDRLRKSMGMDPLVP
;
A
#
# COMPACT_ATOMS: atom_id res chain seq x y z
N MET A 1 -16.61 -24.80 18.81
CA MET A 1 -15.80 -23.83 19.57
C MET A 1 -15.94 -22.48 18.89
N PRO A 2 -15.93 -21.35 19.62
CA PRO A 2 -15.93 -20.03 18.98
C PRO A 2 -14.61 -19.81 18.20
N ILE A 3 -14.67 -18.98 17.16
CA ILE A 3 -13.49 -18.59 16.39
C ILE A 3 -12.68 -17.59 17.20
N THR A 4 -11.37 -17.82 17.27
CA THR A 4 -10.43 -16.95 17.97
C THR A 4 -9.32 -16.51 17.02
N ILE A 5 -9.06 -15.21 16.93
CA ILE A 5 -7.92 -14.64 16.22
C ILE A 5 -6.74 -14.61 17.19
N GLU A 6 -5.62 -15.19 16.80
CA GLU A 6 -4.37 -15.15 17.60
C GLU A 6 -3.40 -14.10 17.10
N LYS A 7 -3.39 -13.85 15.78
CA LYS A 7 -2.53 -12.85 15.16
C LYS A 7 -3.21 -12.18 13.97
N LEU A 8 -3.38 -10.87 14.07
CA LEU A 8 -3.89 -9.99 13.03
C LEU A 8 -2.78 -9.01 12.64
N ARG A 9 -2.51 -8.88 11.34
CA ARG A 9 -1.59 -7.85 10.82
C ARG A 9 -2.38 -6.79 10.09
N LEU A 10 -2.15 -5.54 10.46
CA LEU A 10 -2.71 -4.35 9.81
C LEU A 10 -1.60 -3.55 9.17
N SER A 11 -1.83 -3.02 7.97
CA SER A 11 -0.99 -2.01 7.35
C SER A 11 -1.84 -0.90 6.79
N PHE A 12 -1.39 0.33 6.98
CA PHE A 12 -2.00 1.54 6.45
C PHE A 12 -0.96 2.28 5.62
N SER A 13 -1.36 2.72 4.42
CA SER A 13 -0.49 3.40 3.47
C SER A 13 -1.12 4.70 3.04
N TRP A 14 -0.47 5.82 3.33
CA TRP A 14 -0.85 7.15 2.87
C TRP A 14 0.06 7.52 1.71
N THR A 15 -0.49 7.97 0.59
CA THR A 15 0.28 8.31 -0.61
C THR A 15 -0.08 9.72 -1.07
N GLU A 16 0.88 10.63 -0.96
CA GLU A 16 0.78 11.97 -1.53
C GLU A 16 1.47 12.01 -2.91
N VAL A 17 0.82 12.64 -3.89
CA VAL A 17 1.37 12.85 -5.23
C VAL A 17 1.48 14.35 -5.51
N PHE A 18 2.61 14.76 -6.07
CA PHE A 18 2.92 16.14 -6.41
C PHE A 18 3.67 16.22 -7.72
N ALA A 19 3.70 17.42 -8.30
CA ALA A 19 4.40 17.69 -9.55
C ALA A 19 5.74 18.44 -9.36
N SER A 20 5.94 19.12 -8.21
CA SER A 20 7.00 20.12 -8.00
C SER A 20 8.42 19.68 -8.43
N LEU A 21 8.82 18.42 -8.23
CA LEU A 21 10.15 17.97 -8.68
C LEU A 21 10.20 17.69 -10.18
N LEU A 22 9.12 17.18 -10.77
CA LEU A 22 9.02 16.93 -12.20
C LEU A 22 8.88 18.23 -13.00
N ASP A 23 8.23 19.23 -12.39
CA ASP A 23 8.02 20.55 -12.97
C ASP A 23 9.32 21.39 -12.97
N GLY A 24 10.35 20.93 -12.23
CA GLY A 24 11.60 21.67 -12.08
C GLY A 24 11.49 22.89 -11.16
N ASP A 25 10.35 23.06 -10.46
CA ASP A 25 10.06 24.19 -9.56
C ASP A 25 11.01 24.25 -8.35
N LEU A 26 11.67 23.13 -8.04
CA LEU A 26 12.53 22.96 -6.88
C LEU A 26 13.94 22.47 -7.27
N PRO A 27 14.73 23.26 -8.00
CA PRO A 27 16.06 22.84 -8.47
C PRO A 27 17.06 22.60 -7.33
N ASN A 28 16.83 23.22 -6.18
CA ASN A 28 17.67 23.10 -4.97
C ASN A 28 17.08 22.16 -3.91
N ALA A 29 15.99 21.43 -4.22
CA ALA A 29 15.48 20.44 -3.29
C ALA A 29 16.54 19.36 -2.99
N PRO A 30 16.59 18.81 -1.76
CA PRO A 30 17.56 17.78 -1.41
C PRO A 30 17.54 16.58 -2.36
N LEU A 31 16.36 16.23 -2.89
CA LEU A 31 16.17 15.15 -3.86
C LEU A 31 15.77 15.65 -5.26
N ALA A 32 16.15 16.88 -5.64
CA ALA A 32 15.88 17.45 -6.97
C ALA A 32 16.37 16.56 -8.12
N ALA A 33 17.50 15.87 -7.93
CA ALA A 33 18.08 14.93 -8.90
C ALA A 33 17.13 13.76 -9.28
N LEU A 34 16.07 13.51 -8.50
CA LEU A 34 15.06 12.53 -8.84
C LEU A 34 14.12 13.01 -9.95
N GLY A 35 13.83 14.31 -10.03
CA GLY A 35 12.82 14.87 -10.93
C GLY A 35 13.34 15.77 -12.06
N LEU A 36 14.55 16.31 -11.94
CA LEU A 36 15.16 17.13 -13.00
C LEU A 36 15.26 16.30 -14.28
N GLY A 37 14.73 16.85 -15.38
CA GLY A 37 14.43 16.17 -16.66
C GLY A 37 15.57 15.50 -17.42
N SER A 38 16.72 15.23 -16.79
CA SER A 38 17.66 14.23 -17.30
C SER A 38 17.29 12.87 -16.71
N ALA A 39 16.92 11.94 -17.59
CA ALA A 39 16.89 10.50 -17.36
C ALA A 39 17.98 9.99 -16.39
N THR A 40 19.17 10.59 -16.52
CA THR A 40 20.39 10.20 -15.83
C THR A 40 20.36 10.42 -14.33
N GLY A 41 19.65 11.43 -13.79
CA GLY A 41 19.67 11.73 -12.35
C GLY A 41 19.09 10.60 -11.50
N PHE A 42 17.83 10.22 -11.79
CA PHE A 42 17.18 9.09 -11.13
C PHE A 42 17.96 7.79 -11.32
N GLU A 43 18.39 7.52 -12.56
CA GLU A 43 19.09 6.27 -12.92
C GLU A 43 20.40 6.13 -12.12
N GLN A 44 21.21 7.20 -12.06
CA GLN A 44 22.45 7.23 -11.27
C GLN A 44 22.18 7.11 -9.77
N CYS A 45 21.15 7.78 -9.23
CA CYS A 45 20.77 7.64 -7.83
C CYS A 45 20.40 6.18 -7.50
N PHE A 46 19.66 5.51 -8.39
CA PHE A 46 19.26 4.13 -8.21
C PHE A 46 20.46 3.18 -8.26
N ASP A 47 21.36 3.36 -9.22
CA ASP A 47 22.56 2.53 -9.32
C ASP A 47 23.50 2.75 -8.14
N ARG A 48 23.63 3.99 -7.64
CA ARG A 48 24.37 4.27 -6.40
C ARG A 48 23.73 3.63 -5.17
N ALA A 49 22.40 3.54 -5.09
CA ALA A 49 21.73 2.83 -4.00
C ALA A 49 22.00 1.31 -3.98
N ARG A 50 22.65 0.77 -5.03
CA ARG A 50 23.19 -0.60 -5.08
C ARG A 50 24.64 -0.70 -4.59
N SER A 51 25.37 0.41 -4.52
CA SER A 51 26.80 0.42 -4.22
C SER A 51 27.09 0.55 -2.71
N GLN A 52 28.37 0.48 -2.34
CA GLN A 52 28.84 0.72 -0.96
C GLN A 52 28.68 2.19 -0.52
N SER A 53 28.35 3.10 -1.45
CA SER A 53 28.16 4.54 -1.20
C SER A 53 26.78 5.02 -1.67
N PRO A 54 25.70 4.56 -1.01
CA PRO A 54 24.34 4.93 -1.38
C PRO A 54 24.11 6.45 -1.24
N PRO A 55 23.17 7.03 -2.01
CA PRO A 55 22.74 8.41 -1.78
C PRO A 55 22.22 8.55 -0.33
N PRO A 56 22.52 9.66 0.36
CA PRO A 56 22.04 9.89 1.72
C PRO A 56 20.51 9.71 1.81
N GLY A 57 20.06 8.92 2.79
CA GLY A 57 18.64 8.72 3.05
C GLY A 57 17.89 7.79 2.07
N LEU A 58 18.52 7.30 0.99
CA LEU A 58 17.83 6.47 -0.01
C LEU A 58 18.40 5.05 -0.09
N THR A 59 17.49 4.08 -0.14
CA THR A 59 17.81 2.65 -0.33
C THR A 59 16.91 2.03 -1.39
N ARG A 60 17.26 0.81 -1.82
CA ARG A 60 16.40 0.00 -2.70
C ARG A 60 15.05 -0.30 -2.03
N PRO A 61 13.96 -0.40 -2.79
CA PRO A 61 12.62 -0.57 -2.22
C PRO A 61 12.34 -1.98 -1.69
N TRP A 62 13.19 -2.94 -2.03
CA TRP A 62 13.22 -4.28 -1.45
C TRP A 62 14.37 -4.42 -0.47
N ARG A 63 14.18 -5.27 0.53
CA ARG A 63 15.25 -5.65 1.46
C ARG A 63 16.13 -6.73 0.83
N PRO A 64 17.43 -6.82 1.19
CA PRO A 64 18.33 -7.84 0.64
C PRO A 64 17.82 -9.27 0.82
N GLU A 65 17.10 -9.54 1.91
CA GLU A 65 16.58 -10.87 2.23
C GLU A 65 15.31 -11.20 1.42
N SER A 66 14.70 -10.20 0.78
CA SER A 66 13.45 -10.33 0.02
C SER A 66 13.72 -10.77 -1.42
N LYS A 67 14.23 -12.00 -1.59
CA LYS A 67 14.49 -12.59 -2.93
C LYS A 67 13.22 -12.98 -3.71
N ARG A 68 12.05 -12.91 -3.08
CA ARG A 68 10.74 -13.28 -3.63
C ARG A 68 9.71 -12.25 -3.19
N GLY A 69 8.67 -12.02 -3.99
CA GLY A 69 7.56 -11.12 -3.65
C GLY A 69 7.22 -10.16 -4.77
N PHE A 70 6.50 -9.09 -4.42
CA PHE A 70 5.98 -8.09 -5.34
C PHE A 70 7.02 -7.58 -6.35
N TRP A 71 8.13 -6.98 -5.90
CA TRP A 71 9.07 -6.32 -6.80
C TRP A 71 9.66 -7.24 -7.88
N ARG A 72 9.99 -8.49 -7.52
CA ARG A 72 10.52 -9.47 -8.48
C ARG A 72 9.52 -9.77 -9.59
N LEU A 73 8.25 -9.93 -9.22
CA LEU A 73 7.16 -10.22 -10.15
C LEU A 73 6.75 -8.97 -10.96
N TYR A 74 6.72 -7.80 -10.31
CA TYR A 74 6.39 -6.52 -10.93
C TYR A 74 7.40 -6.13 -12.00
N LEU A 75 8.69 -6.36 -11.74
CA LEU A 75 9.78 -6.05 -12.67
C LEU A 75 10.09 -7.20 -13.63
N ASN A 76 9.53 -8.39 -13.39
CA ASN A 76 9.80 -9.63 -14.13
C ASN A 76 11.29 -9.90 -14.35
N GLN A 77 12.11 -9.65 -13.32
CA GLN A 77 13.55 -9.85 -13.35
C GLN A 77 14.10 -10.09 -11.94
N GLU A 78 15.32 -10.61 -11.87
CA GLU A 78 16.04 -10.76 -10.59
C GLU A 78 16.41 -9.38 -10.02
N LEU A 79 16.13 -9.19 -8.75
CA LEU A 79 16.24 -7.88 -8.10
C LEU A 79 17.66 -7.32 -8.07
N ASP A 80 18.68 -8.17 -8.05
CA ASP A 80 20.08 -7.72 -8.08
C ASP A 80 20.54 -7.27 -9.47
N LYS A 81 19.79 -7.61 -10.53
CA LYS A 81 20.05 -7.21 -11.92
C LYS A 81 19.30 -5.95 -12.33
N VAL A 82 18.39 -5.44 -11.49
CA VAL A 82 17.63 -4.21 -11.77
C VAL A 82 18.59 -3.02 -11.73
N ASP A 83 18.79 -2.38 -12.88
CA ASP A 83 19.52 -1.12 -13.02
C ASP A 83 18.61 0.11 -12.91
N GLY A 84 19.20 1.29 -12.83
CA GLY A 84 18.47 2.55 -12.75
C GLY A 84 17.49 2.76 -13.90
N LYS A 85 17.90 2.39 -15.13
CA LYS A 85 17.07 2.51 -16.33
C LYS A 85 15.81 1.65 -16.25
N SER A 86 15.95 0.40 -15.81
CA SER A 86 14.81 -0.51 -15.61
C SER A 86 13.90 -0.02 -14.48
N ALA A 87 14.48 0.43 -13.37
CA ALA A 87 13.75 0.98 -12.24
C ALA A 87 12.93 2.22 -12.65
N ARG A 88 13.51 3.12 -13.44
CA ARG A 88 12.84 4.31 -13.97
C ARG A 88 11.67 3.94 -14.88
N ARG A 89 11.88 3.05 -15.86
CA ARG A 89 10.80 2.58 -16.75
C ARG A 89 9.64 1.93 -16.02
N ALA A 90 9.92 1.33 -14.87
CA ALA A 90 8.92 0.71 -14.01
C ALA A 90 8.41 1.64 -12.88
N LEU A 91 8.82 2.92 -12.85
CA LEU A 91 8.45 3.91 -11.83
C LEU A 91 8.62 3.40 -10.39
N VAL A 92 9.73 2.69 -10.17
CA VAL A 92 10.10 2.11 -8.89
C VAL A 92 10.46 3.23 -7.91
N PRO A 93 9.88 3.26 -6.69
CA PRO A 93 10.28 4.23 -5.67
C PRO A 93 11.58 3.80 -5.00
N PHE A 94 12.23 4.75 -4.35
CA PHE A 94 13.23 4.48 -3.32
C PHE A 94 12.55 4.18 -1.99
N ARG A 95 13.19 3.44 -1.10
CA ARG A 95 12.80 3.33 0.31
C ARG A 95 13.66 4.27 1.13
N SER A 96 13.03 5.05 2.02
CA SER A 96 13.77 5.88 2.96
C SER A 96 14.62 5.01 3.89
N ALA A 97 15.86 5.40 4.09
CA ALA A 97 16.77 4.77 5.04
C ALA A 97 16.41 5.13 6.49
N SER A 98 15.84 6.31 6.70
CA SER A 98 15.49 6.83 8.02
C SER A 98 14.06 6.46 8.40
N ARG A 99 13.86 6.20 9.69
CA ARG A 99 12.54 6.16 10.29
C ARG A 99 12.14 7.62 10.58
N PRO A 100 11.03 8.14 10.01
CA PRO A 100 10.70 9.55 10.15
C PRO A 100 10.32 9.92 11.58
N LEU A 101 9.69 9.00 12.32
CA LEU A 101 9.15 9.26 13.66
C LEU A 101 9.38 8.09 14.61
N TRP A 102 9.59 8.39 15.89
CA TRP A 102 9.45 7.41 16.97
C TRP A 102 7.99 7.31 17.38
N ILE A 103 7.40 6.10 17.27
CA ILE A 103 6.04 5.81 17.73
C ILE A 103 5.99 4.49 18.49
N GLU A 104 5.12 4.42 19.48
CA GLU A 104 4.87 3.24 20.32
C GLU A 104 3.36 3.05 20.54
N PRO A 105 2.86 1.79 20.56
CA PRO A 105 1.46 1.54 20.84
C PRO A 105 1.14 1.66 22.33
N VAL A 106 -0.05 2.19 22.65
CA VAL A 106 -0.60 2.19 24.02
C VAL A 106 -1.07 0.79 24.42
N SER A 107 -1.67 0.06 23.47
CA SER A 107 -2.23 -1.26 23.74
C SER A 107 -1.14 -2.33 23.83
N PRO A 108 -1.11 -3.14 24.91
CA PRO A 108 -0.16 -4.25 25.04
C PRO A 108 -0.42 -5.38 24.04
N ARG A 109 -1.58 -5.37 23.36
CA ARG A 109 -1.91 -6.34 22.31
C ARG A 109 -1.17 -6.07 21.00
N VAL A 110 -0.63 -4.85 20.80
CA VAL A 110 0.21 -4.55 19.65
C VAL A 110 1.64 -4.96 19.96
N THR A 111 2.04 -6.14 19.50
CA THR A 111 3.36 -6.71 19.81
C THR A 111 4.45 -6.19 18.89
N LYS A 112 4.08 -5.64 17.73
CA LYS A 112 5.03 -5.07 16.79
C LYS A 112 4.45 -3.88 16.05
N ILE A 113 5.29 -2.86 15.90
CA ILE A 113 5.04 -1.72 15.02
C ILE A 113 6.25 -1.53 14.09
N SER A 114 5.99 -1.25 12.82
CA SER A 114 7.04 -0.88 11.87
C SER A 114 6.57 0.22 10.94
N GLN A 115 7.51 1.10 10.59
CA GLN A 115 7.26 2.20 9.66
C GLN A 115 8.16 2.07 8.45
N GLU A 116 7.64 2.44 7.29
CA GLU A 116 8.41 2.52 6.05
C GLU A 116 7.97 3.74 5.25
N ALA A 117 8.89 4.40 4.56
CA ALA A 117 8.58 5.46 3.63
C ALA A 117 9.16 5.14 2.25
N TYR A 118 8.43 5.51 1.21
CA TYR A 118 8.79 5.32 -0.18
C TYR A 118 8.74 6.66 -0.91
N LEU A 119 9.85 7.00 -1.56
CA LEU A 119 10.09 8.30 -2.18
C LEU A 119 10.27 8.12 -3.68
N SER A 120 9.65 8.98 -4.48
CA SER A 120 9.81 8.97 -5.93
C SER A 120 9.62 10.37 -6.48
N PRO A 121 10.02 10.66 -7.73
CA PRO A 121 9.99 12.02 -8.28
C PRO A 121 8.64 12.74 -8.15
N PHE A 122 7.53 12.01 -8.11
CA PHE A 122 6.18 12.56 -8.05
C PHE A 122 5.37 12.14 -6.83
N SER A 123 5.97 11.45 -5.85
CA SER A 123 5.18 10.96 -4.71
C SER A 123 6.00 10.67 -3.46
N ILE A 124 5.36 10.86 -2.31
CA ILE A 124 5.79 10.31 -1.02
C ILE A 124 4.73 9.29 -0.59
N THR A 125 5.15 8.15 -0.06
CA THR A 125 4.24 7.19 0.58
C THR A 125 4.78 6.81 1.94
N TYR A 126 3.92 6.91 2.96
CA TYR A 126 4.23 6.51 4.32
C TYR A 126 3.38 5.30 4.69
N ILE A 127 4.01 4.31 5.33
CA ILE A 127 3.38 3.06 5.76
C ILE A 127 3.59 2.87 7.24
N VAL A 128 2.51 2.51 7.94
CA VAL A 128 2.56 1.94 9.29
C VAL A 128 2.01 0.51 9.24
N THR A 129 2.75 -0.45 9.78
CA THR A 129 2.33 -1.84 9.95
C THR A 129 2.33 -2.22 11.42
N LEU A 130 1.24 -2.86 11.86
CA LEU A 130 0.96 -3.25 13.25
C LEU A 130 0.69 -4.76 13.28
N ASP A 131 1.33 -5.49 14.20
CA ASP A 131 0.93 -6.85 14.57
C ASP A 131 0.15 -6.79 15.89
N ILE A 132 -1.09 -7.28 15.85
CA ILE A 132 -1.94 -7.48 17.01
C ILE A 132 -1.91 -8.97 17.35
N GLU A 133 -1.61 -9.31 18.59
CA GLU A 133 -1.56 -10.69 19.07
C GLU A 133 -2.30 -10.88 20.40
N GLY A 134 -2.84 -12.09 20.58
CA GLY A 134 -3.60 -12.50 21.75
C GLY A 134 -4.77 -13.39 21.35
N GLU A 135 -5.41 -14.07 22.30
CA GLU A 135 -6.64 -14.83 22.04
C GLU A 135 -7.83 -13.86 21.99
N LEU A 136 -8.22 -13.45 20.79
CA LEU A 136 -9.25 -12.42 20.58
C LEU A 136 -10.48 -13.02 19.90
N ARG A 137 -11.66 -12.65 20.38
CA ARG A 137 -12.90 -12.84 19.61
C ARG A 137 -12.85 -11.97 18.35
N LEU A 138 -13.64 -12.33 17.33
CA LEU A 138 -13.68 -11.58 16.07
C LEU A 138 -13.99 -10.10 16.31
N ASP A 139 -14.96 -9.79 17.17
CA ASP A 139 -15.38 -8.43 17.48
C ASP A 139 -14.34 -7.64 18.27
N GLU A 140 -13.66 -8.28 19.22
CA GLU A 140 -12.54 -7.68 19.97
C GLU A 140 -11.36 -7.33 19.05
N ALA A 141 -11.05 -8.20 18.09
CA ALA A 141 -10.01 -7.93 17.11
C ALA A 141 -10.35 -6.70 16.24
N VAL A 142 -11.62 -6.53 15.87
CA VAL A 142 -12.08 -5.33 15.15
C VAL A 142 -12.02 -4.10 16.03
N ASP A 143 -12.48 -4.16 17.29
CA ASP A 143 -12.43 -3.02 18.21
C ASP A 143 -11.00 -2.51 18.40
N ILE A 144 -10.05 -3.42 18.63
CA ILE A 144 -8.63 -3.03 18.77
C ILE A 144 -8.13 -2.38 17.47
N ALA A 145 -8.47 -2.96 16.31
CA ALA A 145 -8.09 -2.39 15.02
C ALA A 145 -8.69 -1.00 14.78
N HIS A 146 -9.96 -0.80 15.13
CA HIS A 146 -10.66 0.49 15.02
C HIS A 146 -10.11 1.52 15.99
N GLY A 147 -9.85 1.14 17.25
CA GLY A 147 -9.19 2.01 18.21
C GLY A 147 -7.80 2.44 17.73
N LEU A 148 -7.03 1.52 17.12
CA LEU A 148 -5.74 1.87 16.51
C LEU A 148 -5.85 2.84 15.33
N ARG A 149 -6.98 2.82 14.61
CA ARG A 149 -7.21 3.68 13.44
C ARG A 149 -7.74 5.05 13.82
N TYR A 150 -8.65 5.13 14.80
CA TYR A 150 -9.46 6.31 15.06
C TYR A 150 -9.21 6.97 16.41
N ASP A 151 -8.75 6.22 17.41
CA ASP A 151 -8.50 6.74 18.75
C ASP A 151 -7.04 7.18 18.91
N GLU A 152 -6.77 7.91 20.00
CA GLU A 152 -5.43 8.32 20.39
C GLU A 152 -4.66 7.16 21.04
N SER A 153 -4.29 6.19 20.22
CA SER A 153 -3.74 4.90 20.67
C SER A 153 -2.22 4.77 20.53
N LEU A 154 -1.54 5.83 20.10
CA LEU A 154 -0.11 5.83 19.80
C LEU A 154 0.61 6.96 20.53
N TYR A 155 1.71 6.64 21.18
CA TYR A 155 2.68 7.62 21.65
C TYR A 155 3.54 8.10 20.48
N LEU A 156 3.63 9.41 20.28
CA LEU A 156 4.40 10.03 19.21
C LEU A 156 5.48 10.95 19.79
N ALA A 157 6.75 10.60 19.55
CA ALA A 157 7.92 11.35 20.01
C ALA A 157 7.94 11.60 21.53
N GLY A 158 7.47 10.62 22.32
CA GLY A 158 7.34 10.72 23.77
C GLY A 158 5.90 10.47 24.22
N PRO A 159 5.44 11.03 25.36
CA PRO A 159 4.13 10.72 25.95
C PRO A 159 2.94 11.34 25.23
N ARG A 160 3.15 12.04 24.10
CA ARG A 160 2.06 12.64 23.34
C ARG A 160 1.24 11.54 22.68
N LEU A 161 0.00 11.37 23.11
CA LEU A 161 -0.94 10.53 22.42
C LEU A 161 -1.34 11.15 21.09
N ALA A 162 -1.52 10.30 20.08
CA ALA A 162 -1.85 10.70 18.73
C ALA A 162 -2.71 9.62 18.07
N ARG A 163 -3.59 10.08 17.18
CA ARG A 163 -4.28 9.22 16.23
C ARG A 163 -3.34 8.81 15.11
N LEU A 164 -3.65 7.69 14.46
CA LEU A 164 -2.82 7.18 13.37
C LEU A 164 -2.70 8.15 12.18
N ASP A 165 -3.75 8.91 11.85
CA ASP A 165 -3.65 9.96 10.83
C ASP A 165 -2.71 11.10 11.28
N GLU A 166 -2.74 11.52 12.54
CA GLU A 166 -1.82 12.56 13.05
C GLU A 166 -0.36 12.12 13.04
N VAL A 167 -0.12 10.81 13.21
CA VAL A 167 1.21 10.22 12.98
C VAL A 167 1.61 10.32 11.52
N ALA A 168 0.70 10.06 10.59
CA ALA A 168 0.97 10.21 9.16
C ALA A 168 1.24 11.67 8.79
N ASP A 169 0.43 12.62 9.27
CA ASP A 169 0.61 14.06 9.08
C ASP A 169 2.02 14.50 9.50
N ALA A 170 2.43 14.16 10.73
CA ALA A 170 3.77 14.46 11.23
C ALA A 170 4.87 13.78 10.41
N ALA A 171 4.63 12.57 9.89
CA ALA A 171 5.60 11.87 9.04
C ALA A 171 5.76 12.57 7.69
N PHE A 172 4.67 13.04 7.07
CA PHE A 172 4.72 13.80 5.82
C PHE A 172 5.42 15.13 5.99
N GLU A 173 5.29 15.82 7.13
CA GLU A 173 6.06 17.04 7.39
C GLU A 173 7.58 16.77 7.33
N VAL A 174 8.04 15.71 8.01
CA VAL A 174 9.45 15.29 8.00
C VAL A 174 9.87 14.86 6.61
N LEU A 175 9.14 13.94 5.98
CA LEU A 175 9.51 13.36 4.68
C LEU A 175 9.50 14.39 3.56
N THR A 176 8.55 15.34 3.58
CA THR A 176 8.47 16.39 2.57
C THR A 176 9.60 17.40 2.75
N LYS A 177 9.96 17.74 3.99
CA LYS A 177 11.14 18.57 4.25
C LYS A 177 12.42 17.88 3.78
N ASP A 178 12.59 16.60 4.09
CA ASP A 178 13.76 15.80 3.68
C ASP A 178 13.85 15.67 2.15
N MET A 179 12.72 15.61 1.45
CA MET A 179 12.68 15.39 0.01
C MET A 179 12.70 16.69 -0.80
N LEU A 180 11.90 17.68 -0.42
CA LEU A 180 11.63 18.92 -1.16
C LEU A 180 12.35 20.15 -0.56
N GLY A 181 12.93 20.04 0.64
CA GLY A 181 13.58 21.15 1.33
C GLY A 181 12.60 22.16 1.95
N ARG A 182 11.30 21.84 1.94
CA ARG A 182 10.23 22.68 2.47
C ARG A 182 9.13 21.81 3.08
N PRO A 183 8.33 22.31 4.03
CA PRO A 183 7.16 21.59 4.52
C PRO A 183 6.11 21.40 3.40
N PRO A 184 5.14 20.50 3.59
CA PRO A 184 3.99 20.38 2.70
C PRO A 184 3.29 21.74 2.51
N LEU A 185 2.76 22.01 1.32
CA LEU A 185 2.04 23.26 1.01
C LEU A 185 0.67 23.39 1.71
N GLY A 186 0.38 22.49 2.65
CA GLY A 186 -0.91 22.34 3.31
C GLY A 186 -1.79 21.26 2.67
N GLY A 187 -2.80 20.83 3.43
CA GLY A 187 -3.71 19.75 3.05
C GLY A 187 -3.67 18.61 4.06
N LYS A 188 -4.85 18.04 4.36
CA LYS A 188 -4.92 16.80 5.14
C LYS A 188 -4.36 15.66 4.27
N PRO A 189 -3.48 14.80 4.80
CA PRO A 189 -3.05 13.61 4.09
C PRO A 189 -4.25 12.80 3.58
N PRO A 190 -4.11 12.18 2.41
CA PRO A 190 -5.19 11.40 1.84
C PRO A 190 -5.55 10.25 2.78
N SER A 191 -6.82 9.84 2.78
CA SER A 191 -7.23 8.65 3.52
C SER A 191 -6.34 7.46 3.16
N PRO A 192 -5.89 6.66 4.15
CA PRO A 192 -4.97 5.57 3.89
C PRO A 192 -5.65 4.44 3.12
N PHE A 193 -4.90 3.78 2.27
CA PHE A 193 -5.24 2.44 1.83
C PHE A 193 -4.84 1.43 2.91
N SER A 194 -5.75 0.54 3.32
CA SER A 194 -5.48 -0.48 4.33
C SER A 194 -5.33 -1.89 3.75
N VAL A 195 -4.49 -2.69 4.41
CA VAL A 195 -4.46 -4.14 4.25
C VAL A 195 -4.52 -4.77 5.64
N ALA A 196 -5.53 -5.59 5.89
CA ALA A 196 -5.61 -6.45 7.05
C ALA A 196 -5.43 -7.92 6.63
N THR A 197 -4.77 -8.71 7.48
CA THR A 197 -4.59 -10.15 7.24
C THR A 197 -4.65 -10.88 8.55
N VAL A 198 -5.59 -11.82 8.66
CA VAL A 198 -5.58 -12.80 9.74
C VAL A 198 -4.45 -13.77 9.44
N ILE A 199 -3.39 -13.73 10.26
CA ILE A 199 -2.21 -14.58 10.09
C ILE A 199 -2.41 -15.91 10.79
N ARG A 200 -3.10 -15.88 11.93
CA ARG A 200 -3.34 -17.03 12.79
C ARG A 200 -4.69 -16.92 13.48
N ALA A 201 -5.47 -17.99 13.43
CA ALA A 201 -6.74 -18.15 14.12
C ALA A 201 -7.07 -19.64 14.29
N HIS A 202 -7.93 -19.96 15.24
CA HIS A 202 -8.43 -21.32 15.50
C HIS A 202 -9.95 -21.32 15.75
N GLY A 203 -10.54 -22.51 15.89
CA GLY A 203 -11.97 -22.67 16.16
C GLY A 203 -12.87 -22.62 14.93
N LEU A 204 -12.31 -22.75 13.72
CA LEU A 204 -13.05 -22.82 12.46
C LEU A 204 -12.67 -24.06 11.63
N ASP A 205 -13.61 -24.53 10.82
CA ASP A 205 -13.32 -25.50 9.77
C ASP A 205 -12.84 -24.74 8.51
N PRO A 206 -11.59 -24.94 8.06
CA PRO A 206 -11.09 -24.25 6.89
C PRO A 206 -11.84 -24.64 5.61
N GLY A 207 -12.53 -25.79 5.55
CA GLY A 207 -13.31 -26.23 4.39
C GLY A 207 -14.64 -25.50 4.20
N VAL A 208 -15.16 -24.87 5.25
CA VAL A 208 -16.49 -24.25 5.26
C VAL A 208 -16.44 -22.86 4.62
N PRO A 209 -17.28 -22.58 3.60
CA PRO A 209 -17.43 -21.25 3.04
C PRO A 209 -17.90 -20.22 4.08
N LEU A 210 -17.51 -18.96 3.88
CA LEU A 210 -18.06 -17.86 4.66
C LEU A 210 -19.57 -17.72 4.41
N THR A 211 -20.32 -17.45 5.48
CA THR A 211 -21.76 -17.20 5.41
C THR A 211 -22.02 -15.72 5.20
N ASP A 212 -22.90 -15.38 4.26
CA ASP A 212 -23.30 -13.99 4.05
C ASP A 212 -24.03 -13.43 5.28
N GLY A 213 -23.75 -12.17 5.63
CA GLY A 213 -24.15 -11.57 6.91
C GLY A 213 -23.54 -12.19 8.19
N GLY A 214 -22.72 -13.24 8.08
CA GLY A 214 -22.13 -13.94 9.22
C GLY A 214 -21.08 -13.11 10.00
N PRO A 215 -20.66 -13.57 11.20
CA PRO A 215 -19.69 -12.87 12.04
C PRO A 215 -18.37 -12.55 11.33
N GLU A 216 -17.85 -13.49 10.55
CA GLU A 216 -16.63 -13.33 9.76
C GLU A 216 -16.84 -12.28 8.67
N HIS A 217 -17.94 -12.35 7.91
CA HIS A 217 -18.25 -11.34 6.90
C HIS A 217 -18.32 -9.94 7.52
N ARG A 218 -19.00 -9.78 8.66
CA ARG A 218 -19.03 -8.50 9.38
C ARG A 218 -17.63 -8.02 9.79
N MET A 219 -16.78 -8.91 10.31
CA MET A 219 -15.39 -8.59 10.64
C MET A 219 -14.59 -8.15 9.40
N LEU A 220 -14.70 -8.88 8.28
CA LEU A 220 -14.03 -8.55 7.03
C LEU A 220 -14.49 -7.18 6.51
N HIS A 221 -15.80 -6.93 6.52
CA HIS A 221 -16.34 -5.65 6.10
C HIS A 221 -15.85 -4.52 7.01
N ALA A 222 -15.87 -4.70 8.34
CA ALA A 222 -15.44 -3.69 9.30
C ALA A 222 -13.95 -3.32 9.16
N LEU A 223 -13.08 -4.30 8.85
CA LEU A 223 -11.64 -4.08 8.64
C LEU A 223 -11.30 -3.56 7.22
N ALA A 224 -12.21 -3.72 6.25
CA ALA A 224 -12.05 -3.22 4.88
C ALA A 224 -12.60 -1.80 4.71
N SER A 225 -13.81 -1.56 5.21
CA SER A 225 -14.52 -0.28 5.08
C SER A 225 -14.09 0.74 6.12
N TRP A 226 -13.63 0.26 7.28
CA TRP A 226 -13.43 1.05 8.49
C TRP A 226 -14.67 1.84 8.92
N ASP A 227 -15.87 1.32 8.66
CA ASP A 227 -17.12 1.95 9.13
C ASP A 227 -17.15 2.06 10.66
N PRO A 228 -17.19 3.27 11.26
CA PRO A 228 -17.29 3.44 12.71
C PRO A 228 -18.55 2.80 13.31
N GLY A 229 -19.60 2.63 12.50
CA GLY A 229 -20.87 2.00 12.87
C GLY A 229 -20.92 0.47 12.70
N TRP A 230 -19.80 -0.20 12.41
CA TRP A 230 -19.77 -1.60 11.96
C TRP A 230 -20.51 -2.60 12.85
N ARG A 231 -20.55 -2.37 14.17
CA ARG A 231 -21.26 -3.22 15.15
C ARG A 231 -22.76 -3.25 14.91
N ASN A 232 -23.32 -2.08 14.60
CA ASN A 232 -24.77 -1.86 14.51
C ASN A 232 -25.25 -1.71 13.07
N ASN A 233 -24.34 -1.69 12.09
CA ASN A 233 -24.71 -1.54 10.68
C ASN A 233 -25.51 -2.77 10.21
N PRO A 234 -26.82 -2.63 9.91
CA PRO A 234 -27.64 -3.73 9.44
C PRO A 234 -27.45 -3.98 7.93
N GLN A 235 -26.85 -3.04 7.21
CA GLN A 235 -26.66 -3.08 5.75
C GLN A 235 -25.23 -3.49 5.41
N LEU A 236 -24.95 -4.79 5.49
CA LEU A 236 -23.74 -5.37 4.90
C LEU A 236 -23.96 -5.56 3.40
N PRO A 237 -23.05 -5.09 2.52
CA PRO A 237 -23.09 -5.44 1.10
C PRO A 237 -23.02 -6.96 0.93
N PRO A 238 -23.69 -7.57 -0.06
CA PRO A 238 -23.62 -9.02 -0.24
C PRO A 238 -22.18 -9.49 -0.40
N LEU A 239 -21.81 -10.55 0.31
CA LEU A 239 -20.42 -11.03 0.40
C LEU A 239 -19.75 -11.20 -0.98
N GLU A 240 -20.47 -11.80 -1.93
CA GLU A 240 -19.99 -12.05 -3.30
C GLU A 240 -19.59 -10.79 -4.07
N THR A 241 -20.21 -9.64 -3.77
CA THR A 241 -19.93 -8.38 -4.48
C THR A 241 -18.61 -7.74 -4.07
N ARG A 242 -18.06 -8.14 -2.92
CA ARG A 242 -16.82 -7.63 -2.34
C ARG A 242 -15.70 -8.67 -2.31
N CYS A 243 -16.02 -9.94 -2.52
CA CYS A 243 -15.06 -11.04 -2.60
C CYS A 243 -14.35 -11.07 -3.97
N LEU A 244 -13.06 -10.75 -3.98
CA LEU A 244 -12.24 -10.76 -5.20
C LEU A 244 -11.68 -12.14 -5.57
N LEU A 245 -11.74 -13.09 -4.64
CA LEU A 245 -11.47 -14.51 -4.90
C LEU A 245 -12.78 -15.26 -4.72
N PRO A 246 -13.22 -16.08 -5.69
CA PRO A 246 -14.51 -16.74 -5.64
C PRO A 246 -14.58 -17.73 -4.48
N ILE A 247 -15.74 -17.71 -3.80
CA ILE A 247 -16.08 -18.60 -2.67
C ILE A 247 -16.23 -20.06 -3.15
N HIS A 248 -16.62 -20.24 -4.41
CA HIS A 248 -16.87 -21.53 -5.02
C HIS A 248 -15.71 -21.89 -5.95
N PHE A 249 -14.77 -22.71 -5.49
CA PHE A 249 -14.00 -23.72 -6.27
C PHE A 249 -12.89 -24.29 -5.37
N GLY A 250 -13.17 -25.37 -4.66
CA GLY A 250 -12.17 -26.30 -4.09
C GLY A 250 -11.15 -25.75 -3.07
N SER A 251 -11.21 -24.49 -2.68
CA SER A 251 -10.25 -23.89 -1.75
C SER A 251 -10.97 -23.33 -0.52
N GLY A 252 -11.00 -24.15 0.54
CA GLY A 252 -11.78 -23.92 1.75
C GLY A 252 -11.76 -22.50 2.31
N GLY A 253 -12.93 -21.86 2.34
CA GLY A 253 -13.20 -20.59 3.01
C GLY A 253 -12.36 -19.38 2.55
N ARG A 254 -11.53 -19.52 1.50
CA ARG A 254 -10.54 -18.50 1.13
C ARG A 254 -11.20 -17.27 0.54
N THR A 255 -10.99 -16.14 1.19
CA THR A 255 -11.60 -14.86 0.81
C THR A 255 -10.57 -13.74 0.82
N LEU A 256 -10.53 -12.98 -0.28
CA LEU A 256 -9.93 -11.65 -0.31
C LEU A 256 -11.07 -10.63 -0.42
N TYR A 257 -11.45 -10.06 0.71
CA TYR A 257 -12.52 -9.07 0.78
C TYR A 257 -11.95 -7.69 0.42
N ALA A 258 -12.69 -6.92 -0.37
CA ALA A 258 -12.26 -5.63 -0.85
C ALA A 258 -13.34 -4.57 -0.72
N GLU A 259 -12.95 -3.43 -0.15
CA GLU A 259 -13.69 -2.18 -0.23
C GLU A 259 -12.91 -1.16 -1.06
N ARG A 260 -13.41 0.07 -1.18
CA ARG A 260 -12.74 1.12 -1.97
C ARG A 260 -11.25 1.27 -1.61
N ASP A 261 -10.97 1.48 -0.34
CA ASP A 261 -9.64 1.83 0.19
C ASP A 261 -9.10 0.78 1.18
N GLY A 262 -9.65 -0.44 1.19
CA GLY A 262 -9.23 -1.47 2.14
C GLY A 262 -9.31 -2.90 1.59
N ARG A 263 -8.42 -3.76 2.08
CA ARG A 263 -8.38 -5.20 1.75
C ARG A 263 -8.25 -6.03 2.99
N VAL A 264 -8.98 -7.14 3.06
CA VAL A 264 -8.87 -8.10 4.17
C VAL A 264 -8.66 -9.49 3.62
N THR A 265 -7.56 -10.10 4.04
CA THR A 265 -7.19 -11.47 3.65
C THR A 265 -7.63 -12.46 4.73
N TRP A 266 -8.47 -13.40 4.34
CA TRP A 266 -8.97 -14.49 5.16
C TRP A 266 -8.74 -15.81 4.43
N PHE A 267 -7.62 -16.48 4.70
CA PHE A 267 -7.30 -17.78 4.11
C PHE A 267 -7.09 -18.83 5.21
N PRO A 268 -8.17 -19.45 5.73
CA PRO A 268 -8.12 -20.40 6.83
C PRO A 268 -7.12 -21.54 6.66
N VAL A 269 -7.07 -22.12 5.45
CA VAL A 269 -6.11 -23.19 5.09
C VAL A 269 -4.64 -22.77 5.26
N LEU A 270 -4.35 -21.46 5.25
CA LEU A 270 -3.01 -20.90 5.39
C LEU A 270 -2.77 -20.25 6.76
N PHE A 271 -3.72 -20.31 7.69
CA PHE A 271 -3.49 -19.87 9.06
C PHE A 271 -2.36 -20.69 9.66
N GLN A 272 -1.40 -19.99 10.25
CA GLN A 272 -0.17 -20.64 10.70
C GLN A 272 -0.39 -21.40 12.01
N PRO A 273 0.26 -22.55 12.21
CA PRO A 273 0.46 -23.09 13.55
C PRO A 273 1.22 -22.11 14.46
N ALA A 274 1.05 -22.23 15.78
CA ALA A 274 1.66 -21.34 16.76
C ALA A 274 3.19 -21.20 16.61
N ASP A 275 3.87 -22.30 16.29
CA ASP A 275 5.34 -22.41 16.26
C ASP A 275 5.98 -22.07 14.89
N ALA A 276 5.19 -21.68 13.90
CA ALA A 276 5.69 -21.50 12.54
C ALA A 276 6.57 -20.24 12.39
N LYS A 277 7.88 -20.45 12.19
CA LYS A 277 8.88 -19.37 12.01
C LYS A 277 8.68 -18.49 10.77
N ARG A 278 7.96 -18.96 9.74
CA ARG A 278 7.71 -18.22 8.49
C ARG A 278 6.27 -18.31 8.07
N SER A 279 5.70 -17.15 7.75
CA SER A 279 4.29 -17.00 7.41
C SER A 279 4.11 -16.70 5.93
N VAL A 280 3.47 -17.63 5.22
CA VAL A 280 3.01 -17.41 3.84
C VAL A 280 2.09 -16.20 3.79
N LEU A 281 1.19 -16.07 4.77
CA LEU A 281 0.27 -14.94 4.87
C LEU A 281 0.97 -13.61 5.18
N SER A 282 2.03 -13.59 6.00
CA SER A 282 2.85 -12.37 6.15
C SER A 282 3.52 -11.95 4.84
N ALA A 283 4.03 -12.91 4.06
CA ALA A 283 4.66 -12.64 2.77
C ALA A 283 3.63 -12.17 1.73
N TYR A 284 2.43 -12.76 1.74
CA TYR A 284 1.30 -12.35 0.92
C TYR A 284 0.84 -10.94 1.29
N HIS A 285 0.62 -10.65 2.56
CA HIS A 285 0.28 -9.32 3.10
C HIS A 285 1.26 -8.27 2.59
N ARG A 286 2.57 -8.54 2.73
CA ARG A 286 3.61 -7.61 2.26
C ARG A 286 3.56 -7.39 0.75
N SER A 287 3.33 -8.45 -0.03
CA SER A 287 3.23 -8.32 -1.49
C SER A 287 1.99 -7.54 -1.91
N LEU A 288 0.86 -7.76 -1.23
CA LEU A 288 -0.39 -7.05 -1.46
C LEU A 288 -0.27 -5.56 -1.11
N LEU A 289 0.35 -5.24 0.03
CA LEU A 289 0.61 -3.87 0.46
C LEU A 289 1.50 -3.11 -0.53
N LEU A 290 2.60 -3.73 -0.99
CA LEU A 290 3.48 -3.10 -1.98
C LEU A 290 2.81 -2.92 -3.34
N ALA A 291 1.96 -3.87 -3.74
CA ALA A 291 1.16 -3.73 -4.94
C ALA A 291 0.16 -2.56 -4.82
N ALA A 292 -0.50 -2.43 -3.67
CA ALA A 292 -1.41 -1.32 -3.40
C ALA A 292 -0.69 0.02 -3.40
N LEU A 293 0.46 0.12 -2.72
CA LEU A 293 1.33 1.30 -2.76
C LEU A 293 1.67 1.70 -4.20
N GLN A 294 2.09 0.74 -5.03
CA GLN A 294 2.45 1.03 -6.40
C GLN A 294 1.23 1.52 -7.20
N ALA A 295 0.07 0.90 -7.01
CA ALA A 295 -1.16 1.31 -7.67
C ALA A 295 -1.60 2.71 -7.22
N GLU A 296 -1.64 3.02 -5.92
CA GLU A 296 -2.03 4.35 -5.41
C GLU A 296 -1.15 5.46 -5.98
N ARG A 297 0.17 5.25 -6.03
CA ARG A 297 1.11 6.22 -6.61
C ARG A 297 0.82 6.48 -8.08
N LEU A 298 0.61 5.43 -8.87
CA LEU A 298 0.33 5.55 -10.31
C LEU A 298 -1.05 6.17 -10.57
N ILE A 299 -2.06 5.81 -9.79
CA ILE A 299 -3.41 6.38 -9.86
C ILE A 299 -3.37 7.87 -9.49
N GLY A 300 -2.65 8.23 -8.43
CA GLY A 300 -2.48 9.63 -8.03
C GLY A 300 -1.81 10.46 -9.13
N LEU A 301 -0.79 9.90 -9.80
CA LEU A 301 -0.18 10.54 -10.97
C LEU A 301 -1.17 10.69 -12.13
N ALA A 302 -1.99 9.67 -12.40
CA ALA A 302 -3.05 9.76 -13.42
C ALA A 302 -4.08 10.85 -13.09
N LYS A 303 -4.48 10.99 -11.82
CA LYS A 303 -5.37 12.07 -11.37
C LYS A 303 -4.73 13.44 -11.52
N LEU A 304 -3.46 13.58 -11.14
CA LEU A 304 -2.69 14.81 -11.28
C LEU A 304 -2.62 15.27 -12.74
N VAL A 305 -2.30 14.35 -13.67
CA VAL A 305 -2.27 14.63 -15.11
C VAL A 305 -3.66 14.96 -15.63
N ALA A 306 -4.68 14.19 -15.26
CA ALA A 306 -6.06 14.42 -15.71
C ALA A 306 -6.63 15.76 -15.23
N ALA A 307 -6.23 16.24 -14.05
CA ALA A 307 -6.63 17.55 -13.53
C ALA A 307 -5.96 18.72 -14.26
N ARG A 308 -4.86 18.48 -14.99
CA ARG A 308 -4.07 19.49 -15.71
C ARG A 308 -4.27 19.44 -17.24
N ALA A 309 -5.32 18.78 -17.72
CA ALA A 309 -5.59 18.61 -19.15
C ALA A 309 -5.63 19.96 -19.87
N GLY A 310 -4.71 20.16 -20.84
CA GLY A 310 -4.61 21.38 -21.66
C GLY A 310 -3.30 22.17 -21.50
N SER A 311 -2.48 21.89 -20.48
CA SER A 311 -1.16 22.51 -20.32
C SER A 311 -0.05 21.58 -20.84
N PRO A 312 0.92 22.06 -21.65
CA PRO A 312 2.05 21.25 -22.11
C PRO A 312 3.04 20.97 -20.97
N TRP A 313 3.42 19.69 -20.76
CA TRP A 313 4.38 19.28 -19.73
C TRP A 313 5.42 18.30 -20.27
N THR A 314 6.45 18.82 -20.93
CA THR A 314 7.49 17.97 -21.56
C THR A 314 8.19 17.03 -20.57
N ALA A 315 8.36 17.43 -19.30
CA ALA A 315 9.00 16.60 -18.27
C ALA A 315 8.07 15.57 -17.59
N LEU A 316 6.77 15.87 -17.50
CA LEU A 316 5.76 14.98 -16.93
C LEU A 316 5.31 13.92 -17.94
N ASP A 317 5.35 14.23 -19.24
CA ASP A 317 4.86 13.38 -20.33
C ASP A 317 5.49 11.99 -20.33
N ASP A 318 6.80 11.89 -20.08
CA ASP A 318 7.50 10.60 -19.96
C ASP A 318 6.95 9.76 -18.80
N HIS A 319 6.80 10.37 -17.62
CA HIS A 319 6.28 9.69 -16.43
C HIS A 319 4.80 9.32 -16.60
N ALA A 320 4.01 10.22 -17.19
CA ALA A 320 2.61 10.01 -17.51
C ALA A 320 2.42 8.83 -18.48
N ARG A 321 3.22 8.77 -19.55
CA ARG A 321 3.22 7.66 -20.52
C ARG A 321 3.59 6.33 -19.86
N LEU A 322 4.65 6.32 -19.05
CA LEU A 322 5.06 5.11 -18.31
C LEU A 322 3.96 4.64 -17.35
N ALA A 323 3.36 5.57 -16.59
CA ALA A 323 2.29 5.28 -15.66
C ALA A 323 1.04 4.73 -16.37
N ALA A 324 0.65 5.33 -17.50
CA ALA A 324 -0.48 4.88 -18.32
C ALA A 324 -0.32 3.42 -18.76
N GLY A 325 0.88 3.05 -19.23
CA GLY A 325 1.21 1.68 -19.61
C GLY A 325 1.25 0.70 -18.43
N LEU A 326 1.83 1.12 -17.30
CA LEU A 326 1.90 0.31 -16.08
C LEU A 326 0.52 0.03 -15.48
N LEU A 327 -0.36 1.03 -15.41
CA LEU A 327 -1.73 0.87 -14.96
C LEU A 327 -2.52 -0.11 -15.84
N GLY A 328 -2.32 -0.05 -17.16
CA GLY A 328 -2.89 -1.01 -18.10
C GLY A 328 -2.46 -2.45 -17.80
N ARG A 329 -1.15 -2.68 -17.59
CA ARG A 329 -0.61 -4.01 -17.26
C ARG A 329 -1.10 -4.54 -15.92
N LEU A 330 -1.11 -3.68 -14.89
CA LEU A 330 -1.60 -4.03 -13.55
C LEU A 330 -3.10 -4.36 -13.55
N HIS A 331 -3.90 -3.62 -14.32
CA HIS A 331 -5.33 -3.86 -14.45
C HIS A 331 -5.63 -5.15 -15.24
N GLY A 332 -5.03 -5.28 -16.43
CA GLY A 332 -5.20 -6.44 -17.31
C GLY A 332 -4.66 -7.73 -16.70
N GLY A 333 -3.71 -7.65 -15.77
CA GLY A 333 -3.05 -8.83 -15.20
C GLY A 333 -2.05 -9.42 -16.19
N ASP A 334 -1.25 -8.57 -16.83
CA ASP A 334 -0.20 -8.96 -17.78
C ASP A 334 0.77 -9.98 -17.14
N PRO A 335 1.13 -11.09 -17.83
CA PRO A 335 2.08 -12.08 -17.30
C PRO A 335 3.46 -11.51 -16.96
N SER A 336 3.86 -10.39 -17.56
CA SER A 336 5.11 -9.67 -17.31
C SER A 336 5.08 -8.75 -16.09
N THR A 337 4.02 -8.79 -15.27
CA THR A 337 3.95 -8.03 -14.02
C THR A 337 3.31 -8.80 -12.87
N TYR A 338 3.20 -8.16 -11.71
CA TYR A 338 2.53 -8.74 -10.54
C TYR A 338 1.01 -8.77 -10.76
N ARG A 339 0.43 -9.97 -10.77
CA ARG A 339 -0.99 -10.21 -11.02
C ARG A 339 -1.74 -10.42 -9.71
N THR A 340 -2.74 -9.59 -9.46
CA THR A 340 -3.67 -9.75 -8.36
C THR A 340 -5.00 -9.08 -8.67
N CYS A 341 -6.11 -9.76 -8.37
CA CYS A 341 -7.45 -9.21 -8.52
C CYS A 341 -7.66 -7.95 -7.65
N SER A 342 -6.93 -7.82 -6.54
CA SER A 342 -6.95 -6.64 -5.67
C SER A 342 -6.69 -5.34 -6.41
N ILE A 343 -5.67 -5.34 -7.26
CA ILE A 343 -5.22 -4.14 -7.98
C ILE A 343 -6.12 -3.86 -9.18
N ARG A 344 -6.64 -4.90 -9.84
CA ARG A 344 -7.71 -4.72 -10.84
C ARG A 344 -8.93 -4.03 -10.23
N ALA A 345 -9.42 -4.52 -9.09
CA ALA A 345 -10.54 -3.90 -8.38
C ALA A 345 -10.23 -2.46 -7.96
N ARG A 346 -9.01 -2.18 -7.47
CA ARG A 346 -8.62 -0.83 -7.07
C ARG A 346 -8.55 0.15 -8.24
N THR A 347 -7.95 -0.26 -9.35
CA THR A 347 -7.84 0.56 -10.57
C THR A 347 -9.20 0.79 -11.22
N ALA A 348 -10.15 -0.14 -11.11
CA ALA A 348 -11.51 0.04 -11.61
C ALA A 348 -12.25 1.22 -10.94
N VAL A 349 -12.00 1.47 -9.65
CA VAL A 349 -12.60 2.61 -8.92
C VAL A 349 -12.24 3.96 -9.56
N ASP A 350 -11.00 4.11 -10.03
CA ASP A 350 -10.49 5.36 -10.60
C ASP A 350 -10.38 5.30 -12.14
N ARG A 351 -11.11 4.39 -12.78
CA ARG A 351 -11.05 4.11 -14.22
C ARG A 351 -11.16 5.38 -15.07
N ALA A 352 -12.06 6.29 -14.74
CA ALA A 352 -12.26 7.52 -15.52
C ALA A 352 -10.99 8.41 -15.61
N SER A 353 -10.21 8.50 -14.53
CA SER A 353 -8.95 9.27 -14.55
C SER A 353 -7.84 8.51 -15.27
N ILE A 354 -7.81 7.18 -15.12
CA ILE A 354 -6.84 6.32 -15.82
C ILE A 354 -7.09 6.33 -17.33
N ASP A 355 -8.34 6.20 -17.77
CA ASP A 355 -8.71 6.19 -19.19
C ASP A 355 -8.46 7.54 -19.85
N ARG A 356 -8.68 8.67 -19.12
CA ARG A 356 -8.28 10.01 -19.59
C ARG A 356 -6.78 10.11 -19.80
N LEU A 357 -5.97 9.65 -18.84
CA LEU A 357 -4.51 9.61 -18.98
C LEU A 357 -4.12 8.74 -20.19
N ARG A 358 -4.63 7.51 -20.29
CA ARG A 358 -4.30 6.57 -21.38
C ARG A 358 -4.64 7.16 -22.74
N LYS A 359 -5.83 7.74 -22.90
CA LYS A 359 -6.24 8.43 -24.13
C LYS A 359 -5.29 9.57 -24.49
N SER A 360 -4.90 10.42 -23.52
CA SER A 360 -3.95 11.52 -23.78
C SER A 360 -2.58 11.03 -24.25
N MET A 361 -2.20 9.80 -23.90
CA MET A 361 -0.94 9.17 -24.29
C MET A 361 -1.05 8.30 -25.55
N GLY A 362 -2.20 8.29 -26.23
CA GLY A 362 -2.47 7.49 -27.41
C GLY A 362 -2.61 5.98 -27.12
N MET A 363 -3.07 5.61 -25.92
CA MET A 363 -3.33 4.22 -25.52
C MET A 363 -4.84 3.95 -25.39
N ASP A 364 -5.25 2.72 -25.66
CA ASP A 364 -6.63 2.26 -25.48
C ASP A 364 -7.09 2.38 -24.01
N PRO A 365 -8.38 2.58 -23.73
CA PRO A 365 -8.90 2.53 -22.35
C PRO A 365 -8.66 1.17 -21.68
N LEU A 366 -8.81 1.11 -20.36
CA LEU A 366 -8.78 -0.16 -19.64
C LEU A 366 -9.89 -1.09 -20.15
N VAL A 367 -9.57 -2.37 -20.36
CA VAL A 367 -10.55 -3.41 -20.68
C VAL A 367 -11.33 -3.77 -19.40
N PRO A 368 -12.64 -4.06 -19.46
CA PRO A 368 -13.44 -4.44 -18.29
C PRO A 368 -12.90 -5.62 -17.46
#